data_AF-A0A6L8KUC4-F1
#
_entry.id   AF-A0A6L8KUC4-F1
#
_cell.length_a   1.000
_cell.length_b   1.000
_cell.length_c   1.000
_cell.angle_alpha   90.00
_cell.angle_beta   90.00
_cell.angle_gamma   90.00
#
_symmetry.space_group_name_H-M   'P 1'
#
loop_
_entity.id
_entity.type
_entity.pdbx_description
1 polymer ?
#
loop_
_entity_poly.entity_id
_entity_poly.type
_entity_poly.pdbx_seq_one_letter_code
_entity_poly.pdbx_strand_id
1 'polypeptide(L)'
;MSVSVQQQGSKWRIAVLGRALDDDCAALADALALPAHADVELTFYDAEQLPRAMILLLGQRLDQGADLKIVAYHVLLARSLLRLKLPVRQVTPRAPQPAATPCRALALAGSAGSLDKILHLISCLPLADVAVFVVQHIDENQENLLDQLLKSRTEYLVLMPQQLTPIRPGTLYIAPPGHHMKVAHGLVYLTRDRKIQYSRPSIDLLFESLAGEYGPAALAILLCGFGQDGTQGCAMLRAAGATVLAEDGDDCAEARVMPEAASTAGHVDLVLPLAGLASVMAATVAGIKAPPRGTLLALFLEALQQHYGLDFRQYQQASLERRMQLQMTQGGYTSFAAFQRAVLSDTGRLERLVAELPVGVTAFFRHPEQFRQLRQDVLPYLASFPLLKLWSAGCASGEEAYSLAILLQELGLLERSHLFATDINPHMLEQARSGLFPAEALELNRHQYLASGGPASFDDYVAPGRHFLDIAPPLRQKVLFHRHSLTADGSFNEFQLIVCRNVLIYFDAELQRQVLQCFARSLHVDGFLVLGPQDGLNLAAREQGFVPHGSGNCVYRRAEGCHA
;
A
#
# COMPACT_ATOMS: atom_id res chain seq x y z
N MET A 1 -23.26 -5.69 -9.81
CA MET A 1 -23.86 -5.23 -8.55
C MET A 1 -25.23 -5.89 -8.39
N SER A 2 -25.58 -6.37 -7.20
CA SER A 2 -26.92 -6.86 -6.86
C SER A 2 -27.43 -6.18 -5.62
N VAL A 3 -28.65 -5.65 -5.68
CA VAL A 3 -29.37 -5.06 -4.55
C VAL A 3 -30.51 -6.00 -4.21
N SER A 4 -30.61 -6.41 -2.95
CA SER A 4 -31.75 -7.14 -2.43
C SER A 4 -32.46 -6.31 -1.38
N VAL A 5 -33.77 -6.23 -1.50
CA VAL A 5 -34.63 -5.48 -0.58
C VAL A 5 -35.58 -6.47 0.07
N GLN A 6 -35.60 -6.48 1.40
CA GLN A 6 -36.50 -7.30 2.19
C GLN A 6 -37.23 -6.42 3.21
N GLN A 7 -38.55 -6.56 3.29
CA GLN A 7 -39.35 -5.90 4.30
C GLN A 7 -39.74 -6.91 5.38
N GLN A 8 -39.43 -6.62 6.63
CA GLN A 8 -39.84 -7.42 7.79
C GLN A 8 -40.59 -6.51 8.76
N GLY A 9 -41.93 -6.48 8.66
CA GLY A 9 -42.77 -5.55 9.42
C GLY A 9 -42.55 -4.09 8.97
N SER A 10 -42.21 -3.21 9.92
CA SER A 10 -41.91 -1.78 9.65
C SER A 10 -40.46 -1.53 9.21
N LYS A 11 -39.60 -2.55 9.25
CA LYS A 11 -38.16 -2.42 8.97
C LYS A 11 -37.81 -2.92 7.58
N TRP A 12 -37.02 -2.12 6.87
CA TRP A 12 -36.50 -2.43 5.54
C TRP A 12 -35.03 -2.82 5.65
N ARG A 13 -34.68 -3.97 5.07
CA ARG A 13 -33.29 -4.42 4.95
C ARG A 13 -32.88 -4.36 3.49
N ILE A 14 -31.87 -3.55 3.22
CA ILE A 14 -31.29 -3.40 1.88
C ILE A 14 -29.88 -3.95 1.95
N ALA A 15 -29.60 -4.99 1.18
CA ALA A 15 -28.28 -5.59 1.06
C ALA A 15 -27.71 -5.31 -0.33
N VAL A 16 -26.51 -4.74 -0.35
CA VAL A 16 -25.78 -4.33 -1.55
C VAL A 16 -24.51 -5.16 -1.68
N LEU A 17 -24.38 -5.81 -2.83
CA LEU A 17 -23.19 -6.56 -3.24
C LEU A 17 -22.68 -6.01 -4.58
N GLY A 18 -21.44 -5.55 -4.61
CA GLY A 18 -20.69 -4.96 -5.71
C GLY A 18 -19.62 -4.00 -5.17
N ARG A 19 -18.36 -4.19 -5.60
CA ARG A 19 -17.22 -3.32 -5.24
C ARG A 19 -17.37 -1.88 -5.73
N ALA A 20 -17.70 -1.73 -7.01
CA ALA A 20 -17.95 -0.45 -7.66
C ALA A 20 -19.46 -0.24 -7.81
N LEU A 21 -19.90 0.94 -7.39
CA LEU A 21 -21.26 1.42 -7.53
C LEU A 21 -21.20 2.51 -8.60
N ASP A 22 -21.83 2.29 -9.75
CA ASP A 22 -21.87 3.28 -10.81
C ASP A 22 -22.67 4.51 -10.33
N ASP A 23 -22.38 5.71 -10.88
CA ASP A 23 -23.10 6.95 -10.53
C ASP A 23 -24.62 6.81 -10.73
N ASP A 24 -25.03 6.00 -11.71
CA ASP A 24 -26.41 5.68 -12.05
C ASP A 24 -26.94 4.45 -11.29
N CYS A 25 -26.61 4.28 -10.01
CA CYS A 25 -27.13 3.21 -9.15
C CYS A 25 -28.67 3.30 -8.93
N ALA A 26 -29.46 3.31 -10.00
CA ALA A 26 -30.91 3.37 -10.04
C ALA A 26 -31.51 2.28 -9.14
N ALA A 27 -30.98 1.06 -9.17
CA ALA A 27 -31.44 -0.03 -8.32
C ALA A 27 -31.33 0.29 -6.81
N LEU A 28 -30.27 0.99 -6.38
CA LEU A 28 -30.10 1.39 -4.98
C LEU A 28 -30.90 2.67 -4.66
N ALA A 29 -30.98 3.60 -5.60
CA ALA A 29 -31.80 4.81 -5.46
C ALA A 29 -33.29 4.45 -5.34
N ASP A 30 -33.78 3.54 -6.19
CA ASP A 30 -35.12 2.97 -6.15
C ASP A 30 -35.36 2.21 -4.84
N ALA A 31 -34.39 1.40 -4.40
CA ALA A 31 -34.46 0.72 -3.12
C ALA A 31 -34.51 1.69 -1.92
N LEU A 32 -33.97 2.90 -2.07
CA LEU A 32 -33.98 3.96 -1.05
C LEU A 32 -35.10 4.99 -1.26
N ALA A 33 -35.92 4.86 -2.30
CA ALA A 33 -37.15 5.64 -2.54
C ALA A 33 -38.31 5.19 -1.61
N LEU A 34 -37.96 4.78 -0.39
CA LEU A 34 -38.88 4.40 0.68
C LEU A 34 -39.44 5.66 1.38
N PRO A 35 -40.57 5.57 2.10
CA PRO A 35 -41.08 6.69 2.89
C PRO A 35 -40.01 7.28 3.80
N ALA A 36 -39.96 8.61 3.95
CA ALA A 36 -38.91 9.32 4.69
C ALA A 36 -38.64 8.78 6.09
N HIS A 37 -39.68 8.31 6.80
CA HIS A 37 -39.60 7.81 8.18
C HIS A 37 -39.42 6.29 8.31
N ALA A 38 -39.20 5.57 7.20
CA ALA A 38 -38.97 4.12 7.27
C ALA A 38 -37.67 3.79 8.01
N ASP A 39 -37.70 2.80 8.91
CA ASP A 39 -36.51 2.20 9.53
C ASP A 39 -35.78 1.37 8.47
N VAL A 40 -34.55 1.78 8.13
CA VAL A 40 -33.75 1.17 7.07
C VAL A 40 -32.42 0.66 7.64
N GLU A 41 -32.14 -0.62 7.42
CA GLU A 41 -30.83 -1.22 7.62
C GLU A 41 -30.18 -1.49 6.26
N LEU A 42 -29.13 -0.72 5.95
CA LEU A 42 -28.39 -0.76 4.69
C LEU A 42 -27.05 -1.48 4.91
N THR A 43 -26.87 -2.63 4.28
CA THR A 43 -25.66 -3.46 4.43
C THR A 43 -24.88 -3.51 3.13
N PHE A 44 -23.61 -3.09 3.18
CA PHE A 44 -22.64 -3.15 2.09
C PHE A 44 -21.60 -4.23 2.38
N TYR A 45 -21.51 -5.24 1.51
CA TYR A 45 -20.61 -6.38 1.71
C TYR A 45 -19.18 -6.14 1.18
N ASP A 46 -19.06 -5.43 0.06
CA ASP A 46 -17.80 -5.28 -0.70
C ASP A 46 -17.64 -3.88 -1.32
N ALA A 47 -18.67 -3.03 -1.26
CA ALA A 47 -18.59 -1.66 -1.77
C ALA A 47 -17.47 -0.88 -1.08
N GLU A 48 -16.55 -0.33 -1.87
CA GLU A 48 -15.40 0.41 -1.35
C GLU A 48 -15.72 1.90 -1.14
N GLN A 49 -16.66 2.41 -1.93
CA GLN A 49 -17.10 3.81 -1.98
C GLN A 49 -18.58 3.88 -2.36
N LEU A 50 -19.19 5.06 -2.15
CA LEU A 50 -20.54 5.37 -2.63
C LEU A 50 -20.49 6.56 -3.59
N PRO A 51 -21.31 6.54 -4.66
CA PRO A 51 -21.51 7.69 -5.51
C PRO A 51 -22.01 8.89 -4.72
N ARG A 52 -21.65 10.10 -5.17
CA ARG A 52 -22.09 11.36 -4.56
C ARG A 52 -23.61 11.42 -4.38
N ALA A 53 -24.36 11.03 -5.41
CA ALA A 53 -25.82 11.04 -5.40
C ALA A 53 -26.38 10.18 -4.25
N MET A 54 -25.74 9.04 -3.97
CA MET A 54 -26.14 8.14 -2.90
C MET A 54 -25.85 8.73 -1.52
N ILE A 55 -24.67 9.34 -1.35
CA ILE A 55 -24.30 9.99 -0.08
C ILE A 55 -25.27 11.14 0.24
N LEU A 56 -25.64 11.94 -0.77
CA LEU A 56 -26.65 12.98 -0.62
C LEU A 56 -28.01 12.43 -0.20
N LEU A 57 -28.47 11.33 -0.82
CA LEU A 57 -29.73 10.69 -0.47
C LEU A 57 -29.73 10.18 0.98
N LEU A 58 -28.63 9.58 1.43
CA LEU A 58 -28.48 9.14 2.82
C LEU A 58 -28.52 10.33 3.79
N GLY A 59 -27.84 11.43 3.47
CA GLY A 59 -27.89 12.67 4.25
C GLY A 59 -29.30 13.25 4.35
N GLN A 60 -30.02 13.36 3.22
CA GLN A 60 -31.39 13.86 3.17
C GLN A 60 -32.35 13.02 4.03
N ARG A 61 -32.21 11.69 4.03
CA ARG A 61 -33.04 10.82 4.88
C ARG A 61 -32.77 11.05 6.38
N LEU A 62 -31.51 11.22 6.76
CA LEU A 62 -31.15 11.52 8.15
C LEU A 62 -31.68 12.88 8.60
N ASP A 63 -31.62 13.89 7.72
CA ASP A 63 -32.17 15.22 7.98
C ASP A 63 -33.71 15.20 8.15
N GLN A 64 -34.39 14.27 7.46
CA GLN A 64 -35.83 14.01 7.62
C GLN A 64 -36.18 13.17 8.88
N GLY A 65 -35.17 12.82 9.69
CA GLY A 65 -35.37 12.07 10.93
C GLY A 65 -35.55 10.56 10.75
N ALA A 66 -35.09 9.98 9.64
CA ALA A 66 -35.12 8.54 9.43
C ALA A 66 -34.23 7.78 10.43
N ASP A 67 -34.68 6.62 10.91
CA ASP A 67 -33.81 5.66 11.58
C ASP A 67 -33.03 4.87 10.53
N LEU A 68 -31.78 5.25 10.31
CA LEU A 68 -30.91 4.67 9.28
C LEU A 68 -29.69 4.03 9.93
N LYS A 69 -29.57 2.72 9.78
CA LYS A 69 -28.42 1.94 10.21
C LYS A 69 -27.62 1.49 9.00
N ILE A 70 -26.40 2.00 8.84
CA ILE A 70 -25.49 1.53 7.78
C ILE A 70 -24.51 0.52 8.37
N VAL A 71 -24.32 -0.60 7.67
CA VAL A 71 -23.36 -1.65 7.98
C VAL A 71 -22.42 -1.78 6.80
N ALA A 72 -21.12 -1.59 7.00
CA ALA A 72 -20.13 -1.70 5.95
C ALA A 72 -19.07 -2.75 6.34
N TYR A 73 -18.87 -3.75 5.48
CA TYR A 73 -17.81 -4.75 5.65
C TYR A 73 -16.46 -4.24 5.12
N HIS A 74 -16.48 -3.35 4.12
CA HIS A 74 -15.27 -2.74 3.61
C HIS A 74 -14.84 -1.52 4.45
N VAL A 75 -13.57 -1.46 4.85
CA VAL A 75 -13.04 -0.40 5.72
C VAL A 75 -13.03 0.97 5.05
N LEU A 76 -12.76 1.03 3.74
CA LEU A 76 -12.68 2.30 3.01
C LEU A 76 -14.04 3.01 2.98
N LEU A 77 -15.11 2.26 2.74
CA LEU A 77 -16.47 2.80 2.78
C LEU A 77 -16.83 3.26 4.19
N ALA A 78 -16.56 2.42 5.20
CA ALA A 78 -16.82 2.79 6.59
C ALA A 78 -16.10 4.09 6.98
N ARG A 79 -14.83 4.23 6.61
CA ARG A 79 -14.04 5.45 6.87
C ARG A 79 -14.59 6.67 6.14
N SER A 80 -14.94 6.53 4.86
CA SER A 80 -15.54 7.61 4.06
C SER A 80 -16.84 8.11 4.70
N LEU A 81 -17.72 7.19 5.11
CA LEU A 81 -18.98 7.53 5.79
C LEU A 81 -18.77 8.15 7.17
N LEU A 82 -17.84 7.62 7.98
CA LEU A 82 -17.49 8.19 9.28
C LEU A 82 -16.93 9.62 9.15
N ARG A 83 -16.08 9.87 8.14
CA ARG A 83 -15.56 11.20 7.82
C ARG A 83 -16.68 12.20 7.54
N LEU A 84 -17.77 11.75 6.91
CA LEU A 84 -18.96 12.56 6.61
C LEU A 84 -20.04 12.51 7.70
N LYS A 85 -19.72 12.01 8.91
CA LYS A 85 -20.65 11.87 10.04
C LYS A 85 -21.93 11.10 9.71
N LEU A 86 -21.83 10.14 8.79
CA LEU A 86 -22.92 9.21 8.50
C LEU A 86 -22.84 8.00 9.44
N PRO A 87 -23.97 7.50 9.95
CA PRO A 87 -24.01 6.44 10.95
C PRO A 87 -23.67 5.09 10.31
N VAL A 88 -22.41 4.67 10.44
CA VAL A 88 -21.93 3.39 9.93
C VAL A 88 -21.31 2.54 11.03
N ARG A 89 -21.69 1.27 11.04
CA ARG A 89 -21.01 0.23 11.79
C ARG A 89 -20.09 -0.54 10.86
N GLN A 90 -18.79 -0.42 11.05
CA GLN A 90 -17.82 -1.25 10.37
C GLN A 90 -17.90 -2.68 10.92
N VAL A 91 -18.14 -3.65 10.04
CA VAL A 91 -17.92 -5.07 10.36
C VAL A 91 -16.47 -5.35 10.02
N THR A 92 -15.66 -5.59 11.04
CA THR A 92 -14.30 -6.07 10.82
C THR A 92 -14.36 -7.60 10.74
N PRO A 93 -14.16 -8.22 9.57
CA PRO A 93 -13.97 -9.66 9.50
C PRO A 93 -12.63 -9.97 10.18
N ARG A 94 -12.68 -10.19 11.50
CA ARG A 94 -11.54 -10.69 12.25
C ARG A 94 -11.49 -12.19 12.00
N ALA A 95 -10.85 -12.58 10.89
CA ALA A 95 -10.47 -13.97 10.74
C ALA A 95 -9.60 -14.31 11.98
N PRO A 96 -9.97 -15.31 12.80
CA PRO A 96 -9.11 -15.73 13.90
C PRO A 96 -7.79 -16.16 13.27
N GLN A 97 -6.73 -15.37 13.50
CA GLN A 97 -5.40 -15.83 13.14
C GLN A 97 -5.00 -16.89 14.15
N PRO A 98 -4.57 -18.08 13.71
CA PRO A 98 -3.98 -19.05 14.62
C PRO A 98 -2.82 -18.38 15.38
N ALA A 99 -2.63 -18.78 16.63
CA ALA A 99 -1.51 -18.28 17.42
C ALA A 99 -0.21 -18.48 16.64
N ALA A 100 0.54 -17.39 16.42
CA ALA A 100 1.80 -17.49 15.69
C ALA A 100 2.75 -18.38 16.50
N THR A 101 3.25 -19.44 15.87
CA THR A 101 4.30 -20.28 16.43
C THR A 101 5.65 -19.70 15.98
N PRO A 102 6.61 -19.49 16.88
CA PRO A 102 7.92 -18.97 16.49
C PRO A 102 8.62 -19.98 15.58
N CYS A 103 9.22 -19.47 14.50
CA CYS A 103 9.99 -20.30 13.59
C CYS A 103 11.21 -20.87 14.32
N ARG A 104 11.44 -22.17 14.16
CA ARG A 104 12.62 -22.89 14.71
C ARG A 104 13.41 -23.60 13.62
N ALA A 105 12.80 -23.86 12.47
CA ALA A 105 13.44 -24.42 11.30
C ALA A 105 13.02 -23.68 10.02
N LEU A 106 14.00 -23.33 9.19
CA LEU A 106 13.81 -22.82 7.83
C LEU A 106 14.37 -23.86 6.85
N ALA A 107 13.62 -24.21 5.82
CA ALA A 107 14.11 -25.03 4.72
C ALA A 107 14.08 -24.26 3.40
N LEU A 108 15.20 -24.24 2.69
CA LEU A 108 15.30 -23.73 1.33
C LEU A 108 15.58 -24.91 0.40
N ALA A 109 14.74 -25.11 -0.59
CA ALA A 109 14.84 -26.24 -1.49
C ALA A 109 14.72 -25.82 -2.95
N GLY A 110 15.54 -26.39 -3.84
CA GLY A 110 15.46 -26.11 -5.27
C GLY A 110 16.39 -26.98 -6.11
N SER A 111 16.36 -26.75 -7.42
CA SER A 111 17.16 -27.48 -8.41
C SER A 111 17.77 -26.50 -9.43
N ALA A 112 17.59 -26.72 -10.73
CA ALA A 112 18.04 -25.82 -11.78
C ALA A 112 17.51 -24.39 -11.57
N GLY A 113 18.39 -23.40 -11.66
CA GLY A 113 18.05 -21.98 -11.48
C GLY A 113 17.88 -21.52 -10.02
N SER A 114 18.07 -22.40 -9.02
CA SER A 114 17.88 -22.03 -7.61
C SER A 114 19.14 -21.51 -6.90
N LEU A 115 20.35 -21.70 -7.44
CA LEU A 115 21.61 -21.36 -6.75
C LEU A 115 21.68 -19.88 -6.34
N ASP A 116 21.62 -18.97 -7.31
CA ASP A 116 21.73 -17.53 -7.04
C ASP A 116 20.60 -17.02 -6.15
N LYS A 117 19.43 -17.67 -6.23
CA LYS A 117 18.25 -17.37 -5.43
C LYS A 117 18.47 -17.76 -3.97
N ILE A 118 19.02 -18.95 -3.72
CA ILE A 118 19.43 -19.41 -2.39
C ILE A 118 20.47 -18.44 -1.80
N LEU A 119 21.50 -18.06 -2.58
CA LEU A 119 22.52 -17.11 -2.14
C LEU A 119 21.91 -15.75 -1.76
N HIS A 120 20.98 -15.24 -2.57
CA HIS A 120 20.27 -13.99 -2.31
C HIS A 120 19.41 -14.08 -1.05
N LEU A 121 18.55 -15.10 -0.95
CA LEU A 121 17.68 -15.30 0.22
C LEU A 121 18.49 -15.39 1.51
N ILE A 122 19.58 -16.15 1.53
CA ILE A 122 20.41 -16.28 2.73
C ILE A 122 21.11 -14.96 3.09
N SER A 123 21.49 -14.14 2.11
CA SER A 123 22.06 -12.81 2.39
C SER A 123 21.06 -11.83 3.03
N CYS A 124 19.76 -12.08 2.85
CA CYS A 124 18.67 -11.31 3.44
C CYS A 124 18.26 -11.82 4.84
N LEU A 125 18.80 -12.96 5.30
CA LEU A 125 18.45 -13.54 6.60
C LEU A 125 19.11 -12.79 7.76
N PRO A 126 18.33 -12.29 8.74
CA PRO A 126 18.89 -11.84 10.00
C PRO A 126 19.38 -13.04 10.83
N LEU A 127 20.47 -12.88 11.58
CA LEU A 127 20.90 -13.90 12.53
C LEU A 127 19.83 -14.09 13.63
N ALA A 128 19.35 -15.31 13.78
CA ALA A 128 18.36 -15.70 14.78
C ALA A 128 18.55 -17.15 15.24
N ASP A 129 17.87 -17.52 16.33
CA ASP A 129 17.86 -18.88 16.91
C ASP A 129 16.99 -19.86 16.09
N VAL A 130 17.29 -19.96 14.79
CA VAL A 130 16.63 -20.84 13.82
C VAL A 130 17.67 -21.78 13.22
N ALA A 131 17.33 -23.05 12.99
CA ALA A 131 18.13 -23.96 12.19
C ALA A 131 17.74 -23.83 10.71
N VAL A 132 18.70 -23.60 9.82
CA VAL A 132 18.44 -23.46 8.39
C VAL A 132 18.90 -24.72 7.67
N PHE A 133 18.07 -25.28 6.81
CA PHE A 133 18.36 -26.49 6.02
C PHE A 133 18.27 -26.16 4.54
N VAL A 134 19.30 -26.50 3.78
CA VAL A 134 19.35 -26.23 2.35
C VAL A 134 19.49 -27.54 1.59
N VAL A 135 18.54 -27.78 0.67
CA VAL A 135 18.60 -28.88 -0.29
C VAL A 135 18.63 -28.27 -1.68
N GLN A 136 19.74 -28.49 -2.37
CA GLN A 136 19.85 -28.19 -3.79
C GLN A 136 20.09 -29.49 -4.53
N HIS A 137 19.33 -29.77 -5.59
CA HIS A 137 19.66 -30.87 -6.48
C HIS A 137 20.98 -30.57 -7.19
N ILE A 138 21.97 -31.42 -6.93
CA ILE A 138 23.30 -31.35 -7.51
C ILE A 138 23.67 -32.76 -7.96
N ASP A 139 24.36 -32.88 -9.09
CA ASP A 139 24.87 -34.17 -9.54
C ASP A 139 25.89 -34.74 -8.54
N GLU A 140 25.86 -36.05 -8.31
CA GLU A 140 26.71 -36.71 -7.29
C GLU A 140 28.22 -36.56 -7.56
N ASN A 141 28.59 -36.23 -8.81
CA ASN A 141 29.97 -36.07 -9.26
C ASN A 141 30.42 -34.60 -9.33
N GLN A 142 29.54 -33.65 -9.00
CA GLN A 142 29.89 -32.22 -8.98
C GLN A 142 30.35 -31.81 -7.58
N GLU A 143 31.43 -31.03 -7.52
CA GLU A 143 31.84 -30.39 -6.26
C GLU A 143 30.77 -29.38 -5.84
N ASN A 144 30.23 -29.58 -4.64
CA ASN A 144 29.28 -28.64 -4.06
C ASN A 144 30.04 -27.50 -3.38
N LEU A 145 30.20 -26.38 -4.10
CA LEU A 145 30.84 -25.16 -3.59
C LEU A 145 29.87 -24.27 -2.78
N LEU A 146 28.62 -24.68 -2.59
CA LEU A 146 27.60 -23.86 -1.92
C LEU A 146 27.99 -23.54 -0.48
N ASP A 147 28.66 -24.46 0.23
CA ASP A 147 29.12 -24.20 1.59
C ASP A 147 30.18 -23.10 1.65
N GLN A 148 31.09 -23.04 0.67
CA GLN A 148 32.10 -21.99 0.58
C GLN A 148 31.47 -20.64 0.22
N LEU A 149 30.54 -20.63 -0.75
CA LEU A 149 29.86 -19.41 -1.20
C LEU A 149 28.97 -18.80 -0.13
N LEU A 150 28.35 -19.64 0.71
CA LEU A 150 27.47 -19.17 1.79
C LEU A 150 28.25 -18.65 3.00
N LYS A 151 29.42 -19.22 3.33
CA LYS A 151 30.24 -18.76 4.48
C LYS A 151 30.59 -17.27 4.42
N SER A 152 30.72 -16.69 3.24
CA SER A 152 31.02 -15.26 3.08
C SER A 152 29.79 -14.35 3.00
N ARG A 153 28.58 -14.89 3.05
CA ARG A 153 27.33 -14.16 2.81
C ARG A 153 26.36 -14.18 3.99
N THR A 154 26.69 -14.88 5.08
CA THR A 154 25.82 -14.99 6.24
C THR A 154 26.60 -15.06 7.54
N GLU A 155 25.98 -14.61 8.63
CA GLU A 155 26.51 -14.76 9.98
C GLU A 155 26.17 -16.12 10.60
N TYR A 156 25.30 -16.92 9.95
CA TYR A 156 25.02 -18.29 10.35
C TYR A 156 26.26 -19.18 10.23
N LEU A 157 26.41 -20.13 11.16
CA LEU A 157 27.42 -21.16 11.02
C LEU A 157 27.04 -22.09 9.86
N VAL A 158 27.81 -22.10 8.77
CA VAL A 158 27.53 -22.93 7.59
C VAL A 158 28.25 -24.27 7.69
N LEU A 159 27.49 -25.37 7.68
CA LEU A 159 28.00 -26.74 7.79
C LEU A 159 27.41 -27.65 6.71
N MET A 160 28.27 -28.50 6.14
CA MET A 160 27.82 -29.74 5.52
C MET A 160 27.91 -30.82 6.60
N PRO A 161 26.77 -31.33 7.11
CA PRO A 161 26.76 -32.20 8.29
C PRO A 161 27.35 -33.57 7.98
N GLN A 162 27.77 -34.26 9.04
CA GLN A 162 28.02 -35.71 9.03
C GLN A 162 26.82 -36.47 9.60
N GLN A 163 26.81 -37.80 9.45
CA GLN A 163 25.79 -38.66 10.05
C GLN A 163 25.68 -38.42 11.57
N LEU A 164 24.45 -38.23 12.07
CA LEU A 164 24.13 -37.94 13.47
C LEU A 164 24.69 -36.60 14.01
N THR A 165 24.88 -35.61 13.14
CA THR A 165 25.28 -34.25 13.58
C THR A 165 24.16 -33.62 14.43
N PRO A 166 24.44 -33.14 15.66
CA PRO A 166 23.44 -32.46 16.47
C PRO A 166 23.00 -31.13 15.87
N ILE A 167 21.69 -30.90 15.83
CA ILE A 167 21.10 -29.67 15.31
C ILE A 167 21.22 -28.56 16.35
N ARG A 168 21.87 -27.47 15.95
CA ARG A 168 22.03 -26.23 16.72
C ARG A 168 21.32 -25.05 16.03
N PRO A 169 20.61 -24.19 16.78
CA PRO A 169 20.15 -22.90 16.28
C PRO A 169 21.31 -22.03 15.78
N GLY A 170 21.03 -21.06 14.90
CA GLY A 170 22.07 -20.19 14.31
C GLY A 170 23.02 -20.94 13.36
N THR A 171 22.62 -22.12 12.88
CA THR A 171 23.42 -22.96 12.00
C THR A 171 22.65 -23.26 10.71
N LEU A 172 23.35 -23.21 9.59
CA LEU A 172 22.88 -23.53 8.25
C LEU A 172 23.49 -24.85 7.79
N TYR A 173 22.64 -25.85 7.58
CA TYR A 173 23.00 -27.21 7.15
C TYR A 173 22.72 -27.39 5.66
N ILE A 174 23.76 -27.76 4.91
CA ILE A 174 23.66 -28.01 3.47
C ILE A 174 23.68 -29.52 3.23
N ALA A 175 22.67 -30.03 2.53
CA ALA A 175 22.63 -31.44 2.18
C ALA A 175 23.86 -31.84 1.33
N PRO A 176 24.66 -32.84 1.76
CA PRO A 176 25.81 -33.29 0.98
C PRO A 176 25.36 -34.01 -0.31
N PRO A 177 26.12 -33.87 -1.42
CA PRO A 177 25.86 -34.63 -2.64
C PRO A 177 25.80 -36.13 -2.39
N GLY A 178 24.90 -36.83 -3.10
CA GLY A 178 24.77 -38.28 -3.01
C GLY A 178 24.21 -38.81 -1.68
N HIS A 179 23.70 -37.94 -0.79
CA HIS A 179 23.02 -38.34 0.44
C HIS A 179 21.66 -37.65 0.57
N HIS A 180 20.66 -38.39 1.04
CA HIS A 180 19.43 -37.78 1.53
C HIS A 180 19.68 -37.19 2.92
N MET A 181 19.23 -35.98 3.16
CA MET A 181 19.27 -35.33 4.47
C MET A 181 17.90 -35.41 5.12
N LYS A 182 17.83 -35.93 6.35
CA LYS A 182 16.63 -35.99 7.18
C LYS A 182 16.94 -35.45 8.57
N VAL A 183 15.92 -35.01 9.29
CA VAL A 183 16.04 -34.61 10.70
C VAL A 183 15.13 -35.45 11.59
N ALA A 184 15.61 -35.83 12.76
CA ALA A 184 14.79 -36.43 13.81
C ALA A 184 15.50 -36.32 15.16
N HIS A 185 14.75 -36.16 16.25
CA HIS A 185 15.28 -36.18 17.63
C HIS A 185 16.44 -35.19 17.83
N GLY A 186 16.40 -34.02 17.20
CA GLY A 186 17.46 -33.02 17.24
C GLY A 186 18.77 -33.41 16.53
N LEU A 187 18.77 -34.42 15.66
CA LEU A 187 19.94 -34.87 14.89
C LEU A 187 19.69 -34.82 13.38
N VAL A 188 20.75 -34.60 12.62
CA VAL A 188 20.76 -34.78 11.16
C VAL A 188 21.15 -36.21 10.80
N TYR A 189 20.34 -36.85 9.96
CA TYR A 189 20.58 -38.16 9.39
C TYR A 189 20.86 -38.03 7.89
N LEU A 190 21.88 -38.74 7.43
CA LEU A 190 22.33 -38.86 6.07
C LEU A 190 22.22 -40.32 5.62
N THR A 191 21.47 -40.57 4.55
CA THR A 191 21.33 -41.91 3.98
C THR A 191 21.73 -41.94 2.51
N ARG A 192 22.22 -43.09 2.05
CA ARG A 192 22.48 -43.37 0.63
C ARG A 192 21.41 -44.29 0.04
N ASP A 193 20.18 -44.14 0.53
CA ASP A 193 19.04 -44.89 -0.01
C ASP A 193 18.85 -44.57 -1.50
N ARG A 194 17.97 -45.36 -2.15
CA ARG A 194 17.63 -45.15 -3.55
C ARG A 194 17.14 -43.72 -3.77
N LYS A 195 17.50 -43.15 -4.92
CA LYS A 195 17.03 -41.83 -5.36
C LYS A 195 15.49 -41.77 -5.31
N ILE A 196 14.97 -40.64 -4.86
CA ILE A 196 13.53 -40.33 -4.86
C ILE A 196 13.31 -39.28 -5.94
N GLN A 197 12.35 -39.49 -6.84
CA GLN A 197 12.12 -38.60 -8.00
C GLN A 197 13.43 -38.29 -8.75
N TYR A 198 14.27 -39.32 -8.94
CA TYR A 198 15.58 -39.26 -9.59
C TYR A 198 16.66 -38.40 -8.88
N SER A 199 16.38 -37.89 -7.68
CA SER A 199 17.24 -36.95 -6.97
C SER A 199 17.77 -37.51 -5.65
N ARG A 200 19.01 -37.13 -5.30
CA ARG A 200 19.66 -37.41 -4.02
C ARG A 200 20.76 -36.34 -3.78
N PRO A 201 20.52 -35.32 -2.95
CA PRO A 201 19.44 -35.20 -1.95
C PRO A 201 18.05 -35.06 -2.56
N SER A 202 17.01 -35.47 -1.80
CA SER A 202 15.60 -35.29 -2.17
C SER A 202 14.96 -34.27 -1.25
N ILE A 203 14.14 -33.40 -1.84
CA ILE A 203 13.43 -32.33 -1.14
C ILE A 203 12.29 -32.94 -0.31
N ASP A 204 11.52 -33.87 -0.89
CA ASP A 204 10.40 -34.54 -0.23
C ASP A 204 10.81 -35.17 1.10
N LEU A 205 11.94 -35.89 1.13
CA LEU A 205 12.42 -36.57 2.35
C LEU A 205 12.84 -35.58 3.45
N LEU A 206 13.48 -34.46 3.09
CA LEU A 206 13.82 -33.44 4.07
C LEU A 206 12.54 -32.82 4.63
N PHE A 207 11.64 -32.39 3.75
CA PHE A 207 10.39 -31.71 4.13
C PHE A 207 9.49 -32.61 4.98
N GLU A 208 9.35 -33.89 4.63
CA GLU A 208 8.67 -34.90 5.44
C GLU A 208 9.27 -34.97 6.86
N SER A 209 10.60 -35.05 6.97
CA SER A 209 11.25 -35.17 8.27
C SER A 209 11.12 -33.89 9.12
N LEU A 210 11.17 -32.71 8.48
CA LEU A 210 10.93 -31.43 9.15
C LEU A 210 9.49 -31.29 9.63
N ALA A 211 8.52 -31.79 8.86
CA ALA A 211 7.12 -31.82 9.25
C ALA A 211 6.92 -32.62 10.55
N GLY A 212 7.58 -33.77 10.66
CA GLY A 212 7.54 -34.60 11.87
C GLY A 212 8.24 -33.98 13.09
N GLU A 213 9.40 -33.35 12.89
CA GLU A 213 10.24 -32.82 14.00
C GLU A 213 9.79 -31.43 14.48
N TYR A 214 9.45 -30.52 13.55
CA TYR A 214 9.19 -29.11 13.86
C TYR A 214 7.71 -28.71 13.72
N GLY A 215 6.92 -29.45 12.94
CA GLY A 215 5.50 -29.16 12.69
C GLY A 215 5.25 -27.68 12.39
N PRO A 216 4.40 -26.96 13.15
CA PRO A 216 4.06 -25.56 12.87
C PRO A 216 5.20 -24.57 13.09
N ALA A 217 6.33 -24.99 13.68
CA ALA A 217 7.52 -24.15 13.83
C ALA A 217 8.44 -24.18 12.59
N ALA A 218 8.09 -24.93 11.54
CA ALA A 218 8.82 -24.96 10.28
C ALA A 218 8.29 -23.91 9.28
N LEU A 219 9.23 -23.28 8.56
CA LEU A 219 9.00 -22.54 7.34
C LEU A 219 9.75 -23.25 6.21
N ALA A 220 9.09 -23.54 5.10
CA ALA A 220 9.74 -24.08 3.91
C ALA A 220 9.51 -23.19 2.70
N ILE A 221 10.55 -23.08 1.86
CA ILE A 221 10.54 -22.33 0.61
C ILE A 221 10.98 -23.28 -0.50
N LEU A 222 10.08 -23.51 -1.46
CA LEU A 222 10.34 -24.28 -2.67
C LEU A 222 10.64 -23.32 -3.84
N LEU A 223 11.87 -23.39 -4.35
CA LEU A 223 12.38 -22.56 -5.44
C LEU A 223 12.30 -23.30 -6.78
N CYS A 224 12.77 -22.65 -7.85
CA CYS A 224 12.82 -23.24 -9.19
C CYS A 224 13.48 -24.62 -9.24
N GLY A 225 12.95 -25.44 -10.14
CA GLY A 225 13.47 -26.75 -10.43
C GLY A 225 12.65 -27.52 -11.45
N PHE A 226 13.21 -28.63 -11.91
CA PHE A 226 12.49 -29.61 -12.73
C PHE A 226 11.96 -30.77 -11.89
N GLY A 227 10.92 -31.41 -12.40
CA GLY A 227 10.33 -32.59 -11.77
C GLY A 227 9.31 -32.23 -10.69
N GLN A 228 9.05 -33.19 -9.79
CA GLN A 228 7.99 -33.07 -8.77
C GLN A 228 8.51 -33.28 -7.33
N ASP A 229 9.83 -33.44 -7.16
CA ASP A 229 10.44 -33.58 -5.84
C ASP A 229 10.26 -32.27 -5.05
N GLY A 230 9.56 -32.36 -3.92
CA GLY A 230 9.11 -31.23 -3.11
C GLY A 230 7.59 -31.11 -3.03
N THR A 231 6.84 -31.63 -4.01
CA THR A 231 5.37 -31.56 -4.02
C THR A 231 4.76 -32.31 -2.84
N GLN A 232 5.20 -33.54 -2.58
CA GLN A 232 4.66 -34.36 -1.49
C GLN A 232 5.15 -33.85 -0.12
N GLY A 233 6.41 -33.43 -0.04
CA GLY A 233 6.99 -32.83 1.15
C GLY A 233 6.26 -31.55 1.58
N CYS A 234 5.92 -30.69 0.62
CA CYS A 234 5.09 -29.50 0.85
C CYS A 234 3.71 -29.88 1.44
N ALA A 235 3.08 -30.93 0.91
CA ALA A 235 1.80 -31.42 1.44
C ALA A 235 1.92 -31.84 2.91
N MET A 236 2.99 -32.56 3.26
CA MET A 236 3.24 -33.04 4.63
C MET A 236 3.53 -31.90 5.60
N LEU A 237 4.33 -30.92 5.19
CA LEU A 237 4.59 -29.72 5.98
C LEU A 237 3.30 -28.94 6.27
N ARG A 238 2.47 -28.71 5.25
CA ARG A 238 1.17 -28.04 5.45
C ARG A 238 0.25 -28.83 6.37
N ALA A 239 0.18 -30.16 6.20
CA ALA A 239 -0.62 -31.02 7.08
C ALA A 239 -0.15 -30.97 8.54
N ALA A 240 1.15 -30.73 8.78
CA ALA A 240 1.72 -30.52 10.10
C ALA A 240 1.59 -29.08 10.63
N GLY A 241 0.94 -28.18 9.88
CA GLY A 241 0.72 -26.77 10.24
C GLY A 241 1.90 -25.84 9.97
N ALA A 242 2.93 -26.31 9.26
CA ALA A 242 4.06 -25.49 8.83
C ALA A 242 3.61 -24.48 7.75
N THR A 243 4.36 -23.38 7.62
CA THR A 243 4.17 -22.45 6.50
C THR A 243 5.01 -22.90 5.31
N VAL A 244 4.38 -23.02 4.14
CA VAL A 244 5.04 -23.40 2.88
C VAL A 244 4.87 -22.28 1.86
N LEU A 245 5.99 -21.72 1.40
CA LEU A 245 6.03 -20.74 0.32
C LEU A 245 6.64 -21.37 -0.91
N ALA A 246 6.18 -20.96 -2.09
CA ALA A 246 6.81 -21.33 -3.35
C ALA A 246 7.19 -20.08 -4.15
N GLU A 247 8.26 -20.19 -4.90
CA GLU A 247 8.64 -19.18 -5.87
C GLU A 247 7.64 -19.10 -7.02
N ASP A 248 7.41 -17.88 -7.49
CA ASP A 248 6.62 -17.64 -8.69
C ASP A 248 7.26 -18.28 -9.92
N GLY A 249 6.48 -19.08 -10.66
CA GLY A 249 6.95 -19.79 -11.85
C GLY A 249 7.46 -18.83 -12.94
N ASP A 250 6.98 -17.60 -12.96
CA ASP A 250 7.44 -16.59 -13.92
C ASP A 250 8.89 -16.16 -13.67
N ASP A 251 9.38 -16.23 -12.42
CA ASP A 251 10.79 -15.99 -12.07
C ASP A 251 11.69 -17.20 -12.43
N CYS A 252 11.12 -18.33 -12.85
CA CYS A 252 11.82 -19.61 -13.01
C CYS A 252 12.15 -20.03 -14.45
N ALA A 253 11.76 -19.24 -15.46
CA ALA A 253 11.93 -19.61 -16.87
C ALA A 253 11.45 -21.06 -17.14
N GLU A 254 12.29 -21.93 -17.71
CA GLU A 254 11.94 -23.34 -17.97
C GLU A 254 11.88 -24.20 -16.70
N ALA A 255 12.56 -23.80 -15.62
CA ALA A 255 12.59 -24.50 -14.34
C ALA A 255 11.38 -24.18 -13.44
N ARG A 256 10.26 -23.72 -14.01
CA ARG A 256 9.00 -23.42 -13.31
C ARG A 256 8.24 -24.67 -12.86
N VAL A 257 8.56 -25.82 -13.44
CA VAL A 257 7.80 -27.08 -13.31
C VAL A 257 7.62 -27.51 -11.85
N MET A 258 8.68 -27.47 -11.05
CA MET A 258 8.65 -27.93 -9.65
C MET A 258 7.77 -27.05 -8.73
N PRO A 259 7.99 -25.71 -8.64
CA PRO A 259 7.13 -24.87 -7.80
C PRO A 259 5.66 -24.83 -8.28
N GLU A 260 5.42 -24.87 -9.60
CA GLU A 260 4.06 -24.91 -10.16
C GLU A 260 3.32 -26.23 -9.85
N ALA A 261 4.03 -27.37 -9.83
CA ALA A 261 3.45 -28.65 -9.45
C ALA A 261 2.94 -28.63 -8.00
N ALA A 262 3.75 -28.13 -7.07
CA ALA A 262 3.36 -28.00 -5.66
C ALA A 262 2.21 -26.99 -5.47
N SER A 263 2.24 -25.88 -6.21
CA SER A 263 1.20 -24.85 -6.17
C SER A 263 -0.14 -25.36 -6.70
N THR A 264 -0.15 -25.98 -7.87
CA THR A 264 -1.36 -26.51 -8.53
C THR A 264 -2.01 -27.62 -7.71
N ALA A 265 -1.23 -28.42 -6.98
CA ALA A 265 -1.72 -29.43 -6.06
C ALA A 265 -2.33 -28.84 -4.76
N GLY A 266 -2.28 -27.52 -4.56
CA GLY A 266 -2.75 -26.86 -3.35
C GLY A 266 -1.87 -27.13 -2.13
N HIS A 267 -0.58 -27.43 -2.35
CA HIS A 267 0.35 -27.81 -1.29
C HIS A 267 1.24 -26.65 -0.83
N VAL A 268 0.95 -25.42 -1.27
CA VAL A 268 1.63 -24.19 -0.86
C VAL A 268 0.64 -23.22 -0.22
N ASP A 269 1.09 -22.42 0.74
CA ASP A 269 0.26 -21.36 1.32
C ASP A 269 0.26 -20.10 0.44
N LEU A 270 1.41 -19.75 -0.14
CA LEU A 270 1.58 -18.59 -1.00
C LEU A 270 2.64 -18.85 -2.08
N VAL A 271 2.37 -18.31 -3.27
CA VAL A 271 3.34 -18.17 -4.36
C VAL A 271 3.76 -16.71 -4.41
N LEU A 272 5.06 -16.44 -4.39
CA LEU A 272 5.60 -15.08 -4.33
C LEU A 272 6.83 -14.93 -5.24
N PRO A 273 7.05 -13.74 -5.82
CA PRO A 273 8.33 -13.40 -6.44
C PRO A 273 9.47 -13.45 -5.43
N LEU A 274 10.71 -13.51 -5.91
CA LEU A 274 11.90 -13.68 -5.05
C LEU A 274 12.00 -12.63 -3.91
N ALA A 275 11.71 -11.35 -4.19
CA ALA A 275 11.70 -10.31 -3.15
C ALA A 275 10.59 -10.53 -2.10
N GLY A 276 9.44 -11.03 -2.52
CA GLY A 276 8.35 -11.40 -1.61
C GLY A 276 8.74 -12.55 -0.69
N LEU A 277 9.40 -13.58 -1.23
CA LEU A 277 9.98 -14.68 -0.44
C LEU A 277 11.00 -14.15 0.56
N ALA A 278 11.95 -13.32 0.13
CA ALA A 278 12.97 -12.73 1.00
C ALA A 278 12.35 -11.96 2.17
N SER A 279 11.36 -11.11 1.87
CA SER A 279 10.65 -10.30 2.85
C SER A 279 9.94 -11.14 3.91
N VAL A 280 9.12 -12.11 3.49
CA VAL A 280 8.34 -12.95 4.42
C VAL A 280 9.25 -13.86 5.23
N MET A 281 10.27 -14.44 4.60
CA MET A 281 11.25 -15.30 5.25
C MET A 281 12.01 -14.55 6.34
N ALA A 282 12.60 -13.39 6.02
CA ALA A 282 13.37 -12.61 6.98
C ALA A 282 12.52 -12.19 8.18
N ALA A 283 11.28 -11.75 7.95
CA ALA A 283 10.37 -11.37 9.03
C ALA A 283 9.92 -12.58 9.87
N THR A 284 9.77 -13.76 9.26
CA THR A 284 9.40 -15.00 9.96
C THR A 284 10.53 -15.48 10.87
N VAL A 285 11.77 -15.46 10.35
CA VAL A 285 12.99 -15.86 11.08
C VAL A 285 13.33 -14.86 12.19
N ALA A 286 13.15 -13.56 11.97
CA ALA A 286 13.32 -12.53 12.99
C ALA A 286 12.36 -12.69 14.19
N GLY A 287 11.26 -13.42 13.99
CA GLY A 287 10.34 -13.83 15.04
C GLY A 287 9.09 -12.97 15.17
N ILE A 288 8.16 -13.43 16.01
CA ILE A 288 6.79 -12.90 16.11
C ILE A 288 6.75 -11.42 16.52
N LYS A 289 7.68 -11.01 17.38
CA LYS A 289 7.76 -9.63 17.90
C LYS A 289 8.62 -8.70 17.03
N ALA A 290 9.13 -9.17 15.89
CA ALA A 290 9.95 -8.37 15.00
C ALA A 290 9.13 -7.18 14.45
N PRO A 291 9.55 -5.93 14.72
CA PRO A 291 8.84 -4.76 14.22
C PRO A 291 9.19 -4.49 12.74
N PRO A 292 8.29 -3.79 12.01
CA PRO A 292 8.50 -3.44 10.60
C PRO A 292 9.47 -2.27 10.45
N ARG A 293 10.76 -2.47 10.74
CA ARG A 293 11.81 -1.43 10.69
C ARG A 293 13.10 -1.93 10.06
N GLY A 294 13.97 -1.00 9.68
CA GLY A 294 15.31 -1.31 9.13
C GLY A 294 15.23 -2.27 7.94
N THR A 295 16.10 -3.28 7.92
CA THR A 295 16.18 -4.27 6.82
C THR A 295 14.86 -4.99 6.55
N LEU A 296 14.08 -5.32 7.60
CA LEU A 296 12.80 -6.01 7.41
C LEU A 296 11.79 -5.14 6.68
N LEU A 297 11.74 -3.84 6.99
CA LEU A 297 10.91 -2.90 6.25
C LEU A 297 11.42 -2.74 4.81
N ALA A 298 12.74 -2.56 4.63
CA ALA A 298 13.34 -2.39 3.31
C ALA A 298 12.99 -3.55 2.35
N LEU A 299 13.14 -4.80 2.82
CA LEU A 299 12.76 -6.00 2.05
C LEU A 299 11.27 -6.00 1.69
N PHE A 300 10.41 -5.55 2.60
CA PHE A 300 8.98 -5.47 2.33
C PHE A 300 8.65 -4.40 1.28
N LEU A 301 9.29 -3.24 1.34
CA LEU A 301 9.09 -2.19 0.34
C LEU A 301 9.58 -2.63 -1.04
N GLU A 302 10.68 -3.39 -1.10
CA GLU A 302 11.15 -4.02 -2.34
C GLU A 302 10.14 -5.06 -2.86
N ALA A 303 9.59 -5.89 -1.99
CA ALA A 303 8.53 -6.84 -2.37
C ALA A 303 7.30 -6.12 -2.94
N LEU A 304 6.86 -5.01 -2.34
CA LEU A 304 5.75 -4.21 -2.86
C LEU A 304 6.07 -3.60 -4.24
N GLN A 305 7.30 -3.15 -4.45
CA GLN A 305 7.72 -2.58 -5.73
C GLN A 305 7.80 -3.63 -6.83
N GLN A 306 8.36 -4.80 -6.57
CA GLN A 306 8.47 -5.87 -7.57
C GLN A 306 7.12 -6.53 -7.86
N HIS A 307 6.33 -6.78 -6.83
CA HIS A 307 5.08 -7.52 -6.98
C HIS A 307 3.93 -6.65 -7.50
N TYR A 308 3.91 -5.35 -7.16
CA TYR A 308 2.80 -4.44 -7.50
C TYR A 308 3.20 -3.15 -8.22
N GLY A 309 4.49 -2.90 -8.45
CA GLY A 309 4.97 -1.65 -9.07
C GLY A 309 4.90 -0.43 -8.16
N LEU A 310 4.67 -0.62 -6.85
CA LEU A 310 4.50 0.47 -5.90
C LEU A 310 5.81 0.77 -5.17
N ASP A 311 6.48 1.86 -5.54
CA ASP A 311 7.77 2.22 -4.93
C ASP A 311 7.62 3.23 -3.78
N PHE A 312 7.82 2.74 -2.56
CA PHE A 312 7.86 3.54 -1.34
C PHE A 312 9.27 3.59 -0.72
N ARG A 313 10.30 3.06 -1.38
CA ARG A 313 11.64 2.88 -0.77
C ARG A 313 12.31 4.21 -0.40
N GLN A 314 12.04 5.25 -1.17
CA GLN A 314 12.54 6.61 -0.96
C GLN A 314 11.59 7.49 -0.12
N TYR A 315 10.60 6.88 0.54
CA TYR A 315 9.78 7.58 1.53
C TYR A 315 10.48 7.60 2.89
N GLN A 316 10.08 8.55 3.74
CA GLN A 316 10.55 8.70 5.10
C GLN A 316 10.26 7.44 5.92
N GLN A 317 11.32 6.69 6.23
CA GLN A 317 11.25 5.39 6.91
C GLN A 317 10.49 5.47 8.22
N ALA A 318 10.78 6.45 9.09
CA ALA A 318 10.10 6.61 10.38
C ALA A 318 8.57 6.82 10.25
N SER A 319 8.10 7.40 9.14
CA SER A 319 6.67 7.54 8.87
C SER A 319 6.06 6.22 8.40
N LEU A 320 6.74 5.51 7.51
CA LEU A 320 6.32 4.18 7.07
C LEU A 320 6.26 3.18 8.23
N GLU A 321 7.30 3.11 9.06
CA GLU A 321 7.36 2.22 10.23
C GLU A 321 6.13 2.39 11.15
N ARG A 322 5.82 3.64 11.50
CA ARG A 322 4.65 3.99 12.32
C ARG A 322 3.34 3.57 11.66
N ARG A 323 3.21 3.77 10.35
CA ARG A 323 2.01 3.40 9.58
C ARG A 323 1.84 1.89 9.48
N MET A 324 2.91 1.14 9.20
CA MET A 324 2.89 -0.32 9.16
C MET A 324 2.47 -0.88 10.52
N GLN A 325 3.05 -0.39 11.62
CA GLN A 325 2.70 -0.81 12.98
C GLN A 325 1.23 -0.53 13.32
N LEU A 326 0.72 0.63 12.90
CA LEU A 326 -0.70 0.99 13.09
C LEU A 326 -1.62 0.02 12.32
N GLN A 327 -1.31 -0.26 11.04
CA GLN A 327 -2.10 -1.19 10.23
C GLN A 327 -2.05 -2.63 10.77
N MET A 328 -0.89 -3.07 11.27
CA MET A 328 -0.75 -4.35 11.95
C MET A 328 -1.67 -4.46 13.16
N THR A 329 -1.70 -3.41 13.98
CA THR A 329 -2.50 -3.36 15.22
C THR A 329 -4.00 -3.32 14.90
N GLN A 330 -4.42 -2.47 13.95
CA GLN A 330 -5.82 -2.34 13.54
C GLN A 330 -6.35 -3.60 12.85
N GLY A 331 -5.53 -4.25 12.03
CA GLY A 331 -5.87 -5.50 11.38
C GLY A 331 -5.79 -6.73 12.31
N GLY A 332 -5.29 -6.57 13.53
CA GLY A 332 -5.14 -7.66 14.50
C GLY A 332 -4.09 -8.70 14.09
N TYR A 333 -3.08 -8.29 13.32
CA TYR A 333 -2.00 -9.16 12.88
C TYR A 333 -1.04 -9.48 14.03
N THR A 334 -0.70 -10.75 14.20
CA THR A 334 0.11 -11.23 15.34
C THR A 334 1.61 -11.02 15.15
N SER A 335 2.09 -10.84 13.93
CA SER A 335 3.49 -10.59 13.57
C SER A 335 3.62 -9.83 12.25
N PHE A 336 4.79 -9.26 11.99
CA PHE A 336 5.04 -8.60 10.71
C PHE A 336 4.99 -9.58 9.54
N ALA A 337 5.51 -10.80 9.70
CA ALA A 337 5.37 -11.86 8.69
C ALA A 337 3.91 -12.21 8.38
N ALA A 338 3.04 -12.27 9.40
CA ALA A 338 1.61 -12.52 9.19
C ALA A 338 0.93 -11.37 8.42
N PHE A 339 1.35 -10.13 8.68
CA PHE A 339 0.90 -8.95 7.95
C PHE A 339 1.39 -8.95 6.49
N GLN A 340 2.68 -9.23 6.25
CA GLN A 340 3.23 -9.31 4.89
C GLN A 340 2.55 -10.38 4.06
N ARG A 341 2.39 -11.60 4.59
CA ARG A 341 1.67 -12.69 3.91
C ARG A 341 0.26 -12.27 3.53
N ALA A 342 -0.45 -11.61 4.44
CA ALA A 342 -1.79 -11.10 4.18
C ALA A 342 -1.82 -10.05 3.08
N VAL A 343 -0.90 -9.09 3.07
CA VAL A 343 -0.85 -8.03 2.07
C VAL A 343 -0.44 -8.57 0.70
N LEU A 344 0.57 -9.44 0.65
CA LEU A 344 1.11 -10.00 -0.59
C LEU A 344 0.18 -11.07 -1.22
N SER A 345 -0.79 -11.60 -0.46
CA SER A 345 -1.74 -12.61 -0.97
C SER A 345 -3.04 -12.03 -1.54
N ASP A 346 -3.36 -10.78 -1.25
CA ASP A 346 -4.68 -10.20 -1.48
C ASP A 346 -4.54 -8.73 -1.88
N THR A 347 -4.75 -8.46 -3.18
CA THR A 347 -4.69 -7.11 -3.74
C THR A 347 -5.64 -6.14 -3.03
N GLY A 348 -6.78 -6.61 -2.53
CA GLY A 348 -7.69 -5.76 -1.74
C GLY A 348 -7.14 -5.38 -0.36
N ARG A 349 -6.21 -6.17 0.21
CA ARG A 349 -5.45 -5.77 1.42
C ARG A 349 -4.35 -4.78 1.09
N LEU A 350 -3.68 -4.96 -0.04
CA LEU A 350 -2.71 -4.00 -0.54
C LEU A 350 -3.34 -2.63 -0.78
N GLU A 351 -4.44 -2.55 -1.53
CA GLU A 351 -5.13 -1.31 -1.83
C GLU A 351 -5.53 -0.56 -0.56
N ARG A 352 -6.01 -1.30 0.46
CA ARG A 352 -6.27 -0.76 1.79
C ARG A 352 -5.03 -0.24 2.50
N LEU A 353 -3.90 -0.93 2.39
CA LEU A 353 -2.63 -0.45 2.94
C LEU A 353 -2.22 0.87 2.25
N VAL A 354 -2.19 0.89 0.92
CA VAL A 354 -1.81 2.05 0.10
C VAL A 354 -2.69 3.25 0.40
N ALA A 355 -4.00 3.05 0.56
CA ALA A 355 -4.94 4.11 0.89
C ALA A 355 -4.63 4.79 2.25
N GLU A 356 -3.89 4.12 3.13
CA GLU A 356 -3.60 4.54 4.50
C GLU A 356 -2.16 5.01 4.73
N LEU A 357 -1.28 4.83 3.74
CA LEU A 357 0.12 5.28 3.84
C LEU A 357 0.24 6.82 3.81
N PRO A 358 -0.41 7.55 2.88
CA PRO A 358 -0.35 9.02 2.87
C PRO A 358 -1.18 9.62 4.01
N VAL A 359 -0.66 10.67 4.66
CA VAL A 359 -1.44 11.42 5.67
C VAL A 359 -2.35 12.42 4.94
N GLY A 360 -3.58 12.01 4.65
CA GLY A 360 -4.59 12.83 3.97
C GLY A 360 -5.24 13.93 4.84
N VAL A 361 -4.55 14.47 5.84
CA VAL A 361 -5.11 15.58 6.64
C VAL A 361 -4.95 16.88 5.87
N THR A 362 -6.06 17.41 5.38
CA THR A 362 -6.14 18.68 4.66
C THR A 362 -7.36 19.48 5.12
N ALA A 363 -7.35 20.79 4.85
CA ALA A 363 -8.40 21.74 5.22
C ALA A 363 -8.47 22.84 4.16
N PHE A 364 -9.63 23.48 4.02
CA PHE A 364 -9.81 24.58 3.08
C PHE A 364 -8.97 25.78 3.53
N PHE A 365 -8.25 26.40 2.60
CA PHE A 365 -7.37 27.56 2.88
C PHE A 365 -6.32 27.30 3.97
N ARG A 366 -5.86 26.05 4.12
CA ARG A 366 -4.73 25.69 5.00
C ARG A 366 -3.55 26.62 4.75
N HIS A 367 -2.83 27.07 5.78
CA HIS A 367 -1.80 28.11 5.70
C HIS A 367 -2.30 29.37 4.96
N PRO A 368 -3.28 30.09 5.55
CA PRO A 368 -4.03 31.15 4.87
C PRO A 368 -3.14 32.30 4.38
N GLU A 369 -1.97 32.51 4.97
CA GLU A 369 -0.96 33.46 4.52
C GLU A 369 -0.49 33.20 3.08
N GLN A 370 -0.36 31.93 2.67
CA GLN A 370 0.05 31.56 1.31
C GLN A 370 -1.07 31.85 0.32
N PHE A 371 -2.33 31.55 0.67
CA PHE A 371 -3.49 31.88 -0.16
C PHE A 371 -3.70 33.39 -0.27
N ARG A 372 -3.41 34.16 0.78
CA ARG A 372 -3.42 35.62 0.73
C ARG A 372 -2.38 36.15 -0.25
N GLN A 373 -1.17 35.61 -0.23
CA GLN A 373 -0.13 35.97 -1.19
C GLN A 373 -0.51 35.60 -2.63
N LEU A 374 -1.10 34.41 -2.84
CA LEU A 374 -1.64 34.02 -4.13
C LEU A 374 -2.68 35.00 -4.65
N ARG A 375 -3.58 35.46 -3.77
CA ARG A 375 -4.64 36.44 -4.09
C ARG A 375 -4.07 37.80 -4.49
N GLN A 376 -3.09 38.29 -3.75
CA GLN A 376 -2.62 39.68 -3.84
C GLN A 376 -1.54 39.87 -4.90
N ASP A 377 -0.64 38.89 -5.06
CA ASP A 377 0.58 39.07 -5.84
C ASP A 377 0.62 38.16 -7.07
N VAL A 378 0.32 36.86 -6.90
CA VAL A 378 0.57 35.85 -7.93
C VAL A 378 -0.55 35.80 -8.98
N LEU A 379 -1.79 35.58 -8.56
CA LEU A 379 -2.91 35.44 -9.50
C LEU A 379 -3.21 36.71 -10.30
N PRO A 380 -3.09 37.94 -9.74
CA PRO A 380 -3.18 39.16 -10.54
C PRO A 380 -2.12 39.26 -11.64
N TYR A 381 -0.88 38.82 -11.36
CA TYR A 381 0.16 38.76 -12.38
C TYR A 381 -0.17 37.72 -13.46
N LEU A 382 -0.62 36.53 -13.05
CA LEU A 382 -1.02 35.46 -13.97
C LEU A 382 -2.29 35.81 -14.76
N ALA A 383 -3.11 36.76 -14.32
CA ALA A 383 -4.30 37.21 -15.04
C ALA A 383 -4.02 37.77 -16.46
N SER A 384 -2.76 38.06 -16.81
CA SER A 384 -2.36 38.44 -18.17
C SER A 384 -2.44 37.27 -19.17
N PHE A 385 -2.37 36.01 -18.70
CA PHE A 385 -2.44 34.85 -19.56
C PHE A 385 -3.87 34.65 -20.12
N PRO A 386 -4.00 34.26 -21.40
CA PRO A 386 -5.31 34.02 -22.01
C PRO A 386 -6.02 32.80 -21.42
N LEU A 387 -5.24 31.77 -21.05
CA LEU A 387 -5.71 30.55 -20.40
C LEU A 387 -4.73 30.20 -19.27
N LEU A 388 -5.26 29.98 -18.08
CA LEU A 388 -4.48 29.61 -16.90
C LEU A 388 -4.54 28.10 -16.65
N LYS A 389 -3.39 27.45 -16.53
CA LYS A 389 -3.30 26.05 -16.11
C LYS A 389 -2.67 25.99 -14.73
N LEU A 390 -3.42 25.42 -13.79
CA LEU A 390 -3.01 25.26 -12.41
C LEU A 390 -2.93 23.77 -12.06
N TRP A 391 -1.98 23.40 -11.21
CA TRP A 391 -1.84 22.04 -10.71
C TRP A 391 -1.76 22.00 -9.19
N SER A 392 -2.73 21.39 -8.53
CA SER A 392 -2.64 20.94 -7.13
C SER A 392 -2.11 19.50 -7.11
N ALA A 393 -0.84 19.36 -6.73
CA ALA A 393 -0.06 18.14 -6.74
C ALA A 393 -0.05 17.48 -5.35
N GLY A 394 -0.71 16.33 -5.22
CA GLY A 394 -1.03 15.69 -3.94
C GLY A 394 -2.24 16.33 -3.27
N CYS A 395 -3.36 16.40 -3.99
CA CYS A 395 -4.55 17.15 -3.58
C CYS A 395 -5.34 16.51 -2.42
N ALA A 396 -4.99 15.29 -2.00
CA ALA A 396 -5.70 14.52 -0.99
C ALA A 396 -7.22 14.49 -1.28
N SER A 397 -8.06 14.83 -0.30
CA SER A 397 -9.52 14.85 -0.43
C SER A 397 -10.10 16.10 -1.10
N GLY A 398 -9.25 16.95 -1.73
CA GLY A 398 -9.67 18.01 -2.66
C GLY A 398 -9.79 19.42 -2.07
N GLU A 399 -9.69 19.58 -0.75
CA GLU A 399 -9.85 20.88 -0.06
C GLU A 399 -8.92 21.96 -0.64
N GLU A 400 -7.68 21.62 -1.00
CA GLU A 400 -6.73 22.57 -1.62
C GLU A 400 -7.17 22.98 -3.03
N ALA A 401 -7.56 22.01 -3.86
CA ALA A 401 -8.02 22.28 -5.22
C ALA A 401 -9.27 23.17 -5.21
N TYR A 402 -10.24 22.90 -4.33
CA TYR A 402 -11.42 23.76 -4.23
C TYR A 402 -11.12 25.13 -3.63
N SER A 403 -10.15 25.26 -2.72
CA SER A 403 -9.69 26.57 -2.24
C SER A 403 -9.13 27.42 -3.38
N LEU A 404 -8.36 26.82 -4.29
CA LEU A 404 -7.89 27.48 -5.51
C LEU A 404 -9.05 27.85 -6.44
N ALA A 405 -10.04 26.97 -6.62
CA ALA A 405 -11.21 27.25 -7.46
C ALA A 405 -12.02 28.45 -6.94
N ILE A 406 -12.26 28.51 -5.62
CA ILE A 406 -12.92 29.66 -4.96
C ILE A 406 -12.13 30.94 -5.21
N LEU A 407 -10.81 30.89 -4.99
CA LEU A 407 -9.93 32.05 -5.18
C LEU A 407 -9.95 32.55 -6.63
N LEU A 408 -9.93 31.64 -7.62
CA LEU A 408 -10.06 31.98 -9.02
C LEU A 408 -11.43 32.56 -9.36
N GLN A 409 -12.51 32.07 -8.74
CA GLN A 409 -13.86 32.59 -8.95
C GLN A 409 -13.97 34.04 -8.49
N GLU A 410 -13.48 34.33 -7.29
CA GLU A 410 -13.49 35.66 -6.69
C GLU A 410 -12.68 36.69 -7.47
N LEU A 411 -11.61 36.24 -8.15
CA LEU A 411 -10.78 37.07 -9.02
C LEU A 411 -11.29 37.14 -10.47
N GLY A 412 -12.41 36.49 -10.80
CA GLY A 412 -12.95 36.44 -12.16
C GLY A 412 -12.08 35.66 -13.15
N LEU A 413 -11.25 34.74 -12.66
CA LEU A 413 -10.29 33.94 -13.44
C LEU A 413 -10.77 32.51 -13.72
N LEU A 414 -11.76 32.01 -12.98
CA LEU A 414 -12.17 30.60 -13.02
C LEU A 414 -12.59 30.13 -14.41
N GLU A 415 -13.34 30.95 -15.16
CA GLU A 415 -13.85 30.56 -16.49
C GLU A 415 -12.76 30.35 -17.53
N ARG A 416 -11.60 31.00 -17.36
CA ARG A 416 -10.42 30.87 -18.23
C ARG A 416 -9.30 30.08 -17.57
N SER A 417 -9.65 29.17 -16.66
CA SER A 417 -8.68 28.34 -15.93
C SER A 417 -8.97 26.84 -16.10
N HIS A 418 -7.92 26.06 -16.23
CA HIS A 418 -7.93 24.60 -16.08
C HIS A 418 -7.20 24.24 -14.79
N LEU A 419 -7.94 23.68 -13.84
CA LEU A 419 -7.40 23.29 -12.54
C LEU A 419 -7.26 21.77 -12.49
N PHE A 420 -6.03 21.29 -12.53
CA PHE A 420 -5.68 19.89 -12.41
C PHE A 420 -5.39 19.57 -10.94
N ALA A 421 -6.00 18.52 -10.42
CA ALA A 421 -5.78 18.05 -9.05
C ALA A 421 -5.38 16.59 -9.09
N THR A 422 -4.21 16.26 -8.56
CA THR A 422 -3.71 14.88 -8.66
C THR A 422 -3.28 14.30 -7.32
N ASP A 423 -3.44 13.00 -7.19
CA ASP A 423 -2.99 12.23 -6.03
C ASP A 423 -2.65 10.79 -6.46
N ILE A 424 -1.79 10.12 -5.69
CA ILE A 424 -1.48 8.71 -5.91
C ILE A 424 -2.60 7.80 -5.39
N ASN A 425 -3.36 8.28 -4.41
CA ASN A 425 -4.38 7.53 -3.70
C ASN A 425 -5.75 7.67 -4.40
N PRO A 426 -6.23 6.63 -5.11
CA PRO A 426 -7.51 6.69 -5.80
C PRO A 426 -8.69 6.91 -4.84
N HIS A 427 -8.55 6.44 -3.58
CA HIS A 427 -9.61 6.62 -2.60
C HIS A 427 -9.84 8.09 -2.25
N MET A 428 -8.75 8.85 -2.10
CA MET A 428 -8.81 10.29 -1.81
C MET A 428 -9.35 11.08 -3.00
N LEU A 429 -8.97 10.70 -4.22
CA LEU A 429 -9.49 11.33 -5.43
C LEU A 429 -11.00 11.19 -5.56
N GLU A 430 -11.57 10.04 -5.22
CA GLU A 430 -13.03 9.90 -5.27
C GLU A 430 -13.73 10.75 -4.19
N GLN A 431 -13.16 10.81 -2.99
CA GLN A 431 -13.66 11.72 -1.96
C GLN A 431 -13.63 13.17 -2.46
N ALA A 432 -12.56 13.57 -3.16
CA ALA A 432 -12.43 14.89 -3.75
C ALA A 432 -13.46 15.15 -4.87
N ARG A 433 -13.69 14.19 -5.76
CA ARG A 433 -14.72 14.26 -6.82
C ARG A 433 -16.13 14.39 -6.28
N SER A 434 -16.42 13.75 -5.13
CA SER A 434 -17.73 13.86 -4.48
C SER A 434 -18.07 15.32 -4.12
N GLY A 435 -17.05 16.13 -3.81
CA GLY A 435 -17.25 17.51 -3.36
C GLY A 435 -17.93 17.61 -2.00
N LEU A 436 -17.94 16.51 -1.23
CA LEU A 436 -18.53 16.43 0.10
C LEU A 436 -17.44 16.44 1.17
N PHE A 437 -17.59 17.31 2.17
CA PHE A 437 -16.57 17.56 3.20
C PHE A 437 -17.11 17.41 4.63
N PRO A 438 -16.25 17.13 5.61
CA PRO A 438 -16.68 17.02 7.01
C PRO A 438 -17.29 18.34 7.53
N ALA A 439 -18.49 18.27 8.10
CA ALA A 439 -19.14 19.45 8.69
C ALA A 439 -18.38 20.02 9.91
N GLU A 440 -17.67 19.17 10.65
CA GLU A 440 -16.90 19.56 11.82
C GLU A 440 -15.72 20.50 11.51
N ALA A 441 -15.25 20.54 10.26
CA ALA A 441 -14.18 21.44 9.83
C ALA A 441 -14.69 22.86 9.48
N LEU A 442 -16.01 23.10 9.47
CA LEU A 442 -16.60 24.34 8.94
C LEU A 442 -16.06 25.62 9.62
N GLU A 443 -16.03 25.66 10.95
CA GLU A 443 -15.53 26.84 11.69
C GLU A 443 -14.05 27.11 11.41
N LEU A 444 -13.24 26.05 11.37
CA LEU A 444 -11.82 26.17 11.02
C LEU A 444 -11.66 26.69 9.59
N ASN A 445 -12.44 26.17 8.65
CA ASN A 445 -12.41 26.55 7.23
C ASN A 445 -12.85 28.02 7.04
N ARG A 446 -13.91 28.46 7.72
CA ARG A 446 -14.36 29.87 7.73
C ARG A 446 -13.26 30.80 8.22
N HIS A 447 -12.63 30.46 9.35
CA HIS A 447 -11.53 31.24 9.89
C HIS A 447 -10.33 31.30 8.93
N GLN A 448 -9.94 30.16 8.34
CA GLN A 448 -8.83 30.09 7.37
C GLN A 448 -9.14 30.89 6.09
N TYR A 449 -10.36 30.78 5.56
CA TYR A 449 -10.82 31.55 4.41
C TYR A 449 -10.75 33.07 4.66
N LEU A 450 -11.30 33.55 5.78
CA LEU A 450 -11.23 34.97 6.15
C LEU A 450 -9.79 35.42 6.34
N ALA A 451 -8.98 34.62 7.03
CA ALA A 451 -7.55 34.91 7.20
C ALA A 451 -6.83 34.96 5.84
N SER A 452 -7.27 34.24 4.80
CA SER A 452 -6.69 34.31 3.45
C SER A 452 -7.07 35.59 2.67
N GLY A 453 -7.87 36.48 3.27
CA GLY A 453 -8.35 37.70 2.63
C GLY A 453 -9.62 37.48 1.79
N GLY A 454 -10.41 36.47 2.13
CA GLY A 454 -11.71 36.21 1.51
C GLY A 454 -12.65 37.43 1.57
N PRO A 455 -13.21 37.90 0.45
CA PRO A 455 -14.05 39.10 0.41
C PRO A 455 -15.53 38.82 0.73
N ALA A 456 -15.95 37.56 0.76
CA ALA A 456 -17.35 37.14 0.89
C ALA A 456 -17.56 36.23 2.12
N SER A 457 -18.67 35.50 2.17
CA SER A 457 -18.83 34.42 3.14
C SER A 457 -18.29 33.12 2.56
N PHE A 458 -17.59 32.31 3.36
CA PHE A 458 -17.17 30.96 2.92
C PHE A 458 -18.39 30.09 2.55
N ASP A 459 -19.52 30.34 3.20
CA ASP A 459 -20.78 29.61 3.00
C ASP A 459 -21.39 29.85 1.60
N ASP A 460 -20.98 30.91 0.91
CA ASP A 460 -21.44 31.20 -0.46
C ASP A 460 -20.89 30.16 -1.47
N TYR A 461 -19.82 29.47 -1.09
CA TYR A 461 -19.14 28.46 -1.91
C TYR A 461 -19.42 27.03 -1.45
N VAL A 462 -19.82 26.88 -0.19
CA VAL A 462 -19.97 25.59 0.47
C VAL A 462 -21.28 25.58 1.26
N ALA A 463 -22.27 24.84 0.76
CA ALA A 463 -23.55 24.72 1.42
C ALA A 463 -23.41 23.91 2.73
N PRO A 464 -23.71 24.49 3.90
CA PRO A 464 -23.62 23.77 5.16
C PRO A 464 -24.80 22.80 5.30
N GLY A 465 -24.50 21.51 5.47
CA GLY A 465 -25.45 20.48 5.87
C GLY A 465 -25.22 20.03 7.32
N ARG A 466 -26.17 19.25 7.87
CA ARG A 466 -26.06 18.73 9.24
C ARG A 466 -24.91 17.73 9.42
N HIS A 467 -24.66 16.92 8.40
CA HIS A 467 -23.69 15.82 8.44
C HIS A 467 -22.39 16.17 7.72
N PHE A 468 -22.51 16.77 6.54
CA PHE A 468 -21.40 17.13 5.67
C PHE A 468 -21.69 18.46 4.98
N LEU A 469 -20.64 19.05 4.42
CA LEU A 469 -20.68 20.24 3.59
C LEU A 469 -20.71 19.85 2.12
N ASP A 470 -21.39 20.63 1.28
CA ASP A 470 -21.48 20.39 -0.17
C ASP A 470 -20.92 21.57 -0.97
N ILE A 471 -19.88 21.33 -1.78
CA ILE A 471 -19.25 22.36 -2.62
C ILE A 471 -20.19 22.80 -3.74
N ALA A 472 -20.20 24.10 -4.04
CA ALA A 472 -21.04 24.66 -5.09
C ALA A 472 -20.78 23.97 -6.46
N PRO A 473 -21.83 23.57 -7.21
CA PRO A 473 -21.67 22.87 -8.48
C PRO A 473 -20.76 23.56 -9.51
N PRO A 474 -20.78 24.90 -9.67
CA PRO A 474 -19.87 25.58 -10.61
C PRO A 474 -18.40 25.36 -10.28
N LEU A 475 -18.02 25.33 -8.99
CA LEU A 475 -16.65 25.04 -8.56
C LEU A 475 -16.29 23.58 -8.82
N ARG A 476 -17.22 22.66 -8.52
CA ARG A 476 -17.03 21.20 -8.72
C ARG A 476 -16.69 20.84 -10.15
N GLN A 477 -17.39 21.45 -11.11
CA GLN A 477 -17.22 21.15 -12.53
C GLN A 477 -15.89 21.66 -13.11
N LYS A 478 -15.17 22.55 -12.41
CA LYS A 478 -13.93 23.17 -12.89
C LYS A 478 -12.65 22.44 -12.46
N VAL A 479 -12.75 21.48 -11.53
CA VAL A 479 -11.59 20.72 -11.05
C VAL A 479 -11.48 19.39 -11.77
N LEU A 480 -10.34 19.16 -12.42
CA LEU A 480 -10.01 17.91 -13.11
C LEU A 480 -9.15 17.03 -12.23
N PHE A 481 -9.77 16.03 -11.60
CA PHE A 481 -9.05 15.06 -10.77
C PHE A 481 -8.44 13.96 -11.64
N HIS A 482 -7.17 13.59 -11.38
CA HIS A 482 -6.50 12.48 -12.05
C HIS A 482 -5.55 11.74 -11.09
N ARG A 483 -5.41 10.42 -11.26
CA ARG A 483 -4.36 9.67 -10.58
C ARG A 483 -3.02 10.00 -11.22
N HIS A 484 -2.04 10.39 -10.42
CA HIS A 484 -0.68 10.70 -10.87
C HIS A 484 0.31 10.47 -9.73
N SER A 485 1.41 9.79 -10.06
CA SER A 485 2.58 9.67 -9.21
C SER A 485 3.59 10.75 -9.57
N LEU A 486 3.96 11.59 -8.59
CA LEU A 486 4.98 12.64 -8.75
C LEU A 486 6.36 12.10 -9.13
N THR A 487 6.58 10.79 -8.94
CA THR A 487 7.88 10.13 -9.07
C THR A 487 7.95 9.26 -10.32
N ALA A 488 6.85 8.59 -10.69
CA ALA A 488 6.83 7.62 -11.79
C ALA A 488 6.30 8.20 -13.11
N ASP A 489 5.32 9.11 -13.06
CA ASP A 489 4.52 9.48 -14.25
C ASP A 489 5.06 10.71 -15.00
N GLY A 490 6.14 11.34 -14.50
CA GLY A 490 6.78 12.49 -15.13
C GLY A 490 5.87 13.72 -15.30
N SER A 491 6.27 14.63 -16.19
CA SER A 491 5.50 15.83 -16.54
C SER A 491 4.43 15.49 -17.59
N PHE A 492 3.20 15.95 -17.38
CA PHE A 492 2.07 15.70 -18.28
C PHE A 492 1.49 16.97 -18.92
N ASN A 493 1.91 18.16 -18.48
CA ASN A 493 1.50 19.45 -19.06
C ASN A 493 2.47 20.56 -18.64
N GLU A 494 2.31 21.72 -19.24
CA GLU A 494 2.90 22.98 -18.77
C GLU A 494 1.88 23.76 -17.93
N PHE A 495 2.30 24.31 -16.78
CA PHE A 495 1.46 25.01 -15.82
C PHE A 495 1.98 26.40 -15.50
N GLN A 496 1.08 27.36 -15.27
CA GLN A 496 1.44 28.68 -14.76
C GLN A 496 1.55 28.70 -13.23
N LEU A 497 0.86 27.80 -12.54
CA LEU A 497 0.93 27.66 -11.08
C LEU A 497 0.92 26.19 -10.68
N ILE A 498 1.95 25.75 -9.96
CA ILE A 498 1.98 24.44 -9.30
C ILE A 498 1.92 24.67 -7.79
N VAL A 499 1.01 23.96 -7.13
CA VAL A 499 0.84 23.95 -5.68
C VAL A 499 1.09 22.52 -5.21
N CYS A 500 2.14 22.29 -4.43
CA CYS A 500 2.46 20.99 -3.87
C CYS A 500 2.84 21.16 -2.41
N ARG A 501 1.88 20.96 -1.50
CA ARG A 501 2.03 21.38 -0.11
C ARG A 501 1.85 20.20 0.83
N ASN A 502 2.79 20.03 1.77
CA ASN A 502 2.76 18.97 2.78
C ASN A 502 2.79 17.54 2.20
N VAL A 503 3.33 17.38 0.99
CA VAL A 503 3.56 16.09 0.32
C VAL A 503 5.03 15.70 0.43
N LEU A 504 5.93 16.66 0.17
CA LEU A 504 7.36 16.39 0.07
C LEU A 504 8.01 16.02 1.41
N ILE A 505 7.33 16.30 2.53
CA ILE A 505 7.70 15.81 3.88
C ILE A 505 7.69 14.28 4.01
N TYR A 506 7.07 13.55 3.08
CA TYR A 506 7.09 12.09 3.07
C TYR A 506 8.26 11.50 2.31
N PHE A 507 9.05 12.31 1.62
CA PHE A 507 10.13 11.87 0.73
C PHE A 507 11.50 12.09 1.37
N ASP A 508 12.47 11.25 1.01
CA ASP A 508 13.88 11.54 1.28
C ASP A 508 14.41 12.68 0.39
N ALA A 509 15.63 13.14 0.65
CA ALA A 509 16.21 14.28 -0.07
C ALA A 509 16.38 14.05 -1.58
N GLU A 510 16.64 12.80 -1.99
CA GLU A 510 16.86 12.47 -3.39
C GLU A 510 15.54 12.48 -4.16
N LEU A 511 14.49 11.90 -3.59
CA LEU A 511 13.16 11.91 -4.18
C LEU A 511 12.56 13.33 -4.18
N GLN A 512 12.80 14.13 -3.13
CA GLN A 512 12.45 15.55 -3.13
C GLN A 512 13.07 16.30 -4.32
N ARG A 513 14.36 16.05 -4.60
CA ARG A 513 15.08 16.66 -5.73
C ARG A 513 14.48 16.25 -7.08
N GLN A 514 14.17 14.97 -7.26
CA GLN A 514 13.53 14.46 -8.49
C GLN A 514 12.16 15.09 -8.73
N VAL A 515 11.34 15.23 -7.68
CA VAL A 515 10.03 15.87 -7.79
C VAL A 515 10.16 17.37 -8.11
N LEU A 516 11.11 18.09 -7.47
CA LEU A 516 11.39 19.48 -7.80
C LEU A 516 11.86 19.66 -9.26
N GLN A 517 12.63 18.71 -9.80
CA GLN A 517 13.00 18.70 -11.22
C GLN A 517 11.81 18.50 -12.14
N CYS A 518 10.89 17.60 -11.77
CA CYS A 518 9.63 17.42 -12.48
C CYS A 518 8.82 18.73 -12.51
N PHE A 519 8.72 19.43 -11.38
CA PHE A 519 8.06 20.73 -11.32
C PHE A 519 8.78 21.78 -12.17
N ALA A 520 10.11 21.84 -12.15
CA ALA A 520 10.87 22.81 -12.94
C ALA A 520 10.63 22.62 -14.44
N ARG A 521 10.47 21.36 -14.90
CA ARG A 521 10.12 21.03 -16.29
C ARG A 521 8.67 21.31 -16.64
N SER A 522 7.76 21.17 -15.67
CA SER A 522 6.32 21.33 -15.85
C SER A 522 5.83 22.77 -15.69
N LEU A 523 6.63 23.65 -15.09
CA LEU A 523 6.24 25.03 -14.81
C LEU A 523 6.64 25.94 -15.96
N HIS A 524 5.72 26.78 -16.44
CA HIS A 524 6.02 27.83 -17.41
C HIS A 524 7.17 28.72 -16.92
N VAL A 525 7.92 29.36 -17.83
CA VAL A 525 9.08 30.19 -17.48
C VAL A 525 8.73 31.33 -16.51
N ASP A 526 7.55 31.91 -16.66
CA ASP A 526 6.98 32.93 -15.76
C ASP A 526 6.03 32.36 -14.69
N GLY A 527 6.05 31.04 -14.49
CA GLY A 527 5.16 30.37 -13.56
C GLY A 527 5.64 30.42 -12.11
N PHE A 528 4.74 30.04 -11.21
CA PHE A 528 4.95 30.03 -9.77
C PHE A 528 4.82 28.61 -9.18
N LEU A 529 5.70 28.30 -8.24
CA LEU A 529 5.65 27.09 -7.42
C LEU A 529 5.30 27.47 -5.99
N VAL A 530 4.34 26.78 -5.39
CA VAL A 530 3.99 26.92 -3.97
C VAL A 530 4.25 25.61 -3.26
N LEU A 531 5.12 25.65 -2.25
CA LEU A 531 5.43 24.50 -1.39
C LEU A 531 4.85 24.69 0.02
N GLY A 532 4.76 23.60 0.78
CA GLY A 532 4.28 23.63 2.15
C GLY A 532 5.33 24.28 3.08
N PRO A 533 4.91 25.07 4.10
CA PRO A 533 5.84 25.67 5.06
C PRO A 533 6.71 24.65 5.82
N GLN A 534 6.19 23.43 5.98
CA GLN A 534 6.86 22.33 6.68
C GLN A 534 7.77 21.50 5.78
N ASP A 535 7.76 21.75 4.46
CA ASP A 535 8.54 20.95 3.53
C ASP A 535 10.05 21.23 3.69
N GLY A 536 10.43 22.43 4.17
CA GLY A 536 11.84 22.76 4.46
C GLY A 536 12.73 22.87 3.24
N LEU A 537 12.15 22.94 2.03
CA LEU A 537 12.85 22.77 0.75
C LEU A 537 13.45 24.04 0.16
N ASN A 538 13.60 25.12 0.93
CA ASN A 538 14.10 26.39 0.41
C ASN A 538 15.44 26.25 -0.34
N LEU A 539 16.37 25.45 0.19
CA LEU A 539 17.67 25.24 -0.46
C LEU A 539 17.55 24.39 -1.72
N ALA A 540 16.91 23.21 -1.61
CA ALA A 540 16.73 22.30 -2.73
C ALA A 540 15.94 22.94 -3.90
N ALA A 541 14.93 23.76 -3.59
CA ALA A 541 14.18 24.51 -4.60
C ALA A 541 15.09 25.51 -5.33
N ARG A 542 15.92 26.26 -4.61
CA ARG A 542 16.88 27.21 -5.22
C ARG A 542 17.88 26.53 -6.13
N GLU A 543 18.39 25.36 -5.74
CA GLU A 543 19.29 24.55 -6.56
C GLU A 543 18.64 24.10 -7.89
N GLN A 544 17.31 23.94 -7.91
CA GLN A 544 16.55 23.64 -9.13
C GLN A 544 16.10 24.90 -9.90
N GLY A 545 16.61 26.09 -9.55
CA GLY A 545 16.31 27.34 -10.25
C GLY A 545 15.02 28.04 -9.79
N PHE A 546 14.47 27.69 -8.63
CA PHE A 546 13.32 28.39 -8.05
C PHE A 546 13.78 29.55 -7.14
N VAL A 547 13.37 30.77 -7.48
CA VAL A 547 13.71 31.99 -6.72
C VAL A 547 12.53 32.38 -5.84
N PRO A 548 12.72 32.58 -4.53
CA PRO A 548 11.63 33.01 -3.64
C PRO A 548 10.96 34.30 -4.11
N HIS A 549 9.64 34.34 -4.04
CA HIS A 549 8.84 35.50 -4.42
C HIS A 549 8.24 36.17 -3.18
N GLY A 550 8.59 37.44 -2.95
CA GLY A 550 8.08 38.24 -1.83
C GLY A 550 8.71 37.91 -0.46
N SER A 551 8.17 38.53 0.59
CA SER A 551 8.56 38.30 1.99
C SER A 551 7.63 37.27 2.64
N GLY A 552 8.04 36.01 2.67
CA GLY A 552 7.24 34.89 3.19
C GLY A 552 7.75 33.56 2.65
N ASN A 553 7.58 32.48 3.42
CA ASN A 553 8.21 31.20 3.12
C ASN A 553 7.32 30.37 2.16
N CYS A 554 7.95 29.89 1.09
CA CYS A 554 7.49 28.80 0.22
C CYS A 554 6.64 29.17 -1.02
N VAL A 555 6.66 30.42 -1.49
CA VAL A 555 6.25 30.76 -2.87
C VAL A 555 7.50 31.10 -3.68
N TYR A 556 7.64 30.50 -4.86
CA TYR A 556 8.80 30.66 -5.73
C TYR A 556 8.38 30.96 -7.16
N ARG A 557 9.24 31.67 -7.88
CA ARG A 557 9.16 31.87 -9.33
C ARG A 557 10.26 31.08 -10.00
N ARG A 558 10.01 30.56 -11.21
CA ARG A 558 11.07 29.94 -12.02
C ARG A 558 12.03 31.03 -12.52
N ALA A 559 13.34 30.84 -12.34
CA ALA A 559 14.34 31.74 -12.89
C ALA A 559 14.51 31.52 -14.40
N GLU A 560 14.62 32.61 -15.17
CA GLU A 560 15.07 32.55 -16.56
C GLU A 560 16.54 32.09 -16.61
N GLY A 561 16.85 30.99 -17.31
CA GLY A 561 18.23 30.61 -17.67
C GLY A 561 18.77 29.27 -17.15
N CYS A 562 18.05 28.50 -16.33
CA CYS A 562 18.48 27.13 -15.96
C CYS A 562 18.02 26.11 -17.01
N HIS A 563 18.66 26.10 -18.18
CA HIS A 563 18.66 24.94 -19.06
C HIS A 563 19.78 23.99 -18.60
N ALA A 564 19.40 22.80 -18.16
CA ALA A 564 20.28 21.63 -18.12
C ALA A 564 19.77 20.63 -19.15
#